data_AF-A0A9X6ZYK7-F1
#
_entry.id   AF-A0A9X6ZYK7-F1
#
_cell.length_a   1.000
_cell.length_b   1.000
_cell.length_c   1.000
_cell.angle_alpha   90.00
_cell.angle_beta   90.00
_cell.angle_gamma   90.00
#
_symmetry.space_group_name_H-M   'P 1'
#
loop_
_entity.id
_entity.type
_entity.pdbx_description
1 polymer ?
#
loop_
_entity_poly.entity_id
_entity_poly.type
_entity_poly.pdbx_seq_one_letter_code
_entity_poly.pdbx_strand_id
1 'polypeptide(L)' 'MFLVDEAYTSQTCPCYQRRKEVRTRNYVCLCGYEEHWDIHGARNILAKELYGKMCHILE' A
#
# COMPACT_ATOMS: atom_id res chain seq x y z
N MET A 1 9.35 20.08 -1.63
CA MET A 1 8.24 19.19 -2.03
C MET A 1 8.85 18.07 -2.83
N PHE A 2 9.09 16.91 -2.21
CA PHE A 2 9.61 15.75 -2.91
C PHE A 2 8.45 15.03 -3.59
N LEU A 3 8.61 14.70 -4.87
CA LEU A 3 7.60 13.99 -5.65
C LEU A 3 7.81 12.50 -5.41
N VAL A 4 6.82 11.85 -4.78
CA VAL A 4 6.79 10.39 -4.62
C VAL A 4 5.98 9.81 -5.78
N ASP A 5 6.57 8.84 -6.49
CA ASP A 5 5.85 8.08 -7.50
C ASP A 5 4.68 7.31 -6.85
N GLU A 6 3.45 7.63 -7.27
CA GLU A 6 2.24 7.02 -6.70
C GLU A 6 1.86 5.69 -7.36
N ALA A 7 2.61 5.26 -8.39
CA ALA A 7 2.24 4.12 -9.19
C ALA A 7 2.09 2.85 -8.33
N TYR A 8 0.96 2.18 -8.52
CA TYR A 8 0.59 0.90 -7.90
C TYR A 8 0.53 0.91 -6.36
N THR A 9 0.56 2.08 -5.72
CA THR A 9 0.51 2.22 -4.24
C THR A 9 -0.75 1.63 -3.65
N SER A 10 -1.87 1.72 -4.36
CA SER A 10 -3.16 1.21 -3.90
C SER A 10 -3.44 -0.24 -4.33
N GLN A 11 -2.53 -0.86 -5.08
CA GLN A 11 -2.64 -2.22 -5.60
C GLN A 11 -1.64 -3.18 -4.97
N THR A 12 -0.53 -2.66 -4.42
CA THR A 12 0.61 -3.45 -3.97
C THR A 12 0.48 -3.78 -2.49
N CYS A 13 0.49 -5.07 -2.16
CA CYS A 13 0.45 -5.50 -0.77
C CYS A 13 1.74 -5.10 -0.04
N PRO A 14 1.66 -4.38 1.10
CA PRO A 14 2.83 -3.99 1.88
C PRO A 14 3.57 -5.20 2.49
N CYS A 15 2.90 -6.33 2.70
CA CYS A 15 3.49 -7.51 3.34
C CYS A 15 4.35 -8.35 2.38
N TYR A 16 3.94 -8.50 1.12
CA TYR A 16 4.59 -9.41 0.16
C TYR A 16 4.75 -8.85 -1.25
N GLN A 17 4.48 -7.56 -1.47
CA GLN A 17 4.75 -6.82 -2.71
C GLN A 17 4.06 -7.36 -3.98
N ARG A 18 3.01 -8.17 -3.84
CA ARG A 18 2.21 -8.61 -4.99
C ARG A 18 1.12 -7.58 -5.26
N ARG A 19 0.88 -7.37 -6.55
CA ARG A 19 -0.20 -6.50 -7.03
C ARG A 19 -1.48 -7.28 -7.11
N LYS A 20 -2.58 -6.60 -6.83
CA LYS A 20 -3.93 -7.12 -7.00
C LYS A 20 -4.78 -6.03 -7.64
N GLU A 21 -5.64 -6.42 -8.56
CA GLU A 21 -6.69 -5.54 -9.06
C GLU A 21 -7.66 -5.22 -7.92
N VAL A 22 -7.93 -3.94 -7.73
CA VAL A 22 -8.82 -3.45 -6.68
C VAL A 22 -10.22 -3.38 -7.25
N ARG A 23 -11.16 -4.08 -6.61
CA ARG A 23 -12.57 -4.13 -7.02
C ARG A 23 -13.53 -3.56 -5.96
N THR A 24 -12.99 -3.16 -4.82
CA THR A 24 -13.74 -2.84 -3.59
C THR A 24 -13.07 -1.72 -2.82
N ARG A 25 -13.82 -1.07 -1.93
CA ARG A 25 -13.32 0.00 -1.05
C ARG A 25 -12.39 -0.48 0.06
N ASN A 26 -12.41 -1.78 0.34
CA ASN A 26 -11.44 -2.43 1.22
C ASN A 26 -10.40 -3.15 0.38
N TYR A 27 -9.13 -2.94 0.71
CA TYR A 27 -8.03 -3.76 0.23
C TYR A 27 -7.98 -5.03 1.09
N VAL A 28 -8.36 -6.17 0.51
CA VAL A 28 -8.27 -7.48 1.16
C VAL A 28 -7.23 -8.34 0.48
N CYS A 29 -6.25 -8.77 1.26
CA CYS A 29 -5.06 -9.45 0.83
C CYS A 29 -5.05 -10.93 1.23
N LEU A 30 -4.44 -11.80 0.44
CA LEU A 30 -4.35 -13.24 0.77
C LEU A 30 -3.44 -13.54 1.97
N CYS A 31 -2.56 -12.62 2.38
CA CYS A 31 -1.78 -12.76 3.62
C CYS A 31 -2.58 -12.41 4.89
N GLY A 32 -3.85 -12.03 4.77
CA GLY A 32 -4.66 -11.57 5.90
C GLY A 32 -4.54 -10.08 6.22
N TYR A 33 -3.80 -9.30 5.43
CA TYR A 33 -3.84 -7.84 5.54
C TYR A 33 -5.15 -7.30 4.94
N GLU A 34 -5.87 -6.54 5.75
CA GLU A 34 -7.12 -5.87 5.37
C GLU A 34 -7.10 -4.42 5.87
N GLU A 35 -7.39 -3.49 4.97
CA GLU A 35 -7.49 -2.07 5.31
C GLU A 35 -8.40 -1.34 4.29
N HIS A 36 -8.92 -0.18 4.67
CA HIS A 36 -9.60 0.68 3.71
C HIS A 36 -8.63 1.12 2.60
N TRP A 37 -9.08 1.09 1.36
CA TRP A 37 -8.22 1.22 0.18
C TRP A 37 -7.46 2.55 0.11
N ASP A 38 -8.12 3.66 0.41
CA ASP A 38 -7.46 4.98 0.43
C ASP A 38 -6.40 5.09 1.54
N ILE A 39 -6.66 4.46 2.70
CA ILE A 39 -5.71 4.45 3.82
C ILE A 39 -4.50 3.58 3.46
N HIS A 40 -4.75 2.40 2.90
CA HIS A 40 -3.71 1.51 2.37
C HIS A 40 -2.80 2.22 1.33
N GLY A 41 -3.40 2.93 0.37
CA GLY A 41 -2.66 3.69 -0.64
C GLY A 41 -1.80 4.79 -0.02
N ALA A 42 -2.38 5.59 0.89
CA ALA A 42 -1.67 6.64 1.61
C ALA A 42 -0.50 6.09 2.45
N ARG A 43 -0.70 4.95 3.14
CA ARG A 43 0.36 4.27 3.91
C ARG A 43 1.49 3.77 3.01
N ASN A 44 1.17 3.26 1.81
CA ASN A 44 2.19 2.84 0.87
C ASN A 44 3.00 4.02 0.30
N ILE A 45 2.37 5.18 0.10
CA ILE A 45 3.07 6.43 -0.26
C ILE A 45 4.01 6.85 0.89
N LEU A 46 3.50 6.87 2.12
CA LEU A 46 4.29 7.20 3.30
C LEU A 46 5.48 6.25 3.47
N ALA A 47 5.26 4.94 3.31
CA ALA A 47 6.31 3.93 3.41
C ALA A 47 7.39 4.12 2.33
N LYS A 48 7.00 4.47 1.10
CA LYS A 48 7.95 4.80 0.03
C LYS A 48 8.83 5.99 0.41
N GLU A 49 8.27 7.03 0.99
CA GLU A 49 9.03 8.21 1.42
C GLU A 49 9.98 7.89 2.59
N LEU A 50 9.49 7.17 3.60
CA LEU A 50 10.27 6.88 4.81
C LEU A 50 11.33 5.78 4.63
N TYR A 51 11.02 4.75 3.83
CA TYR A 51 11.81 3.52 3.76
C TYR A 51 12.28 3.16 2.34
N GLY A 52 11.90 3.95 1.33
CA GLY A 52 12.22 3.67 -0.08
C GLY A 52 11.47 2.49 -0.70
N LYS A 53 10.55 1.86 0.05
CA LYS A 53 9.76 0.71 -0.39
C LYS A 53 8.39 0.70 0.28
N MET A 54 7.39 0.11 -0.39
CA MET A 54 6.11 -0.16 0.26
C MET A 54 6.32 -1.25 1.30
N CYS A 55 6.00 -1.02 2.56
CA CYS A 55 6.09 -2.04 3.61
C CYS A 55 5.05 -1.79 4.68
N HIS A 56 4.68 -2.84 5.40
CA HIS A 56 3.67 -2.72 6.44
C HIS A 56 4.27 -2.00 7.64
N ILE A 57 3.82 -0.76 7.88
CA ILE A 57 4.24 0.04 9.02
C ILE A 57 3.46 -0.45 10.24
N LEU A 58 4.11 -1.18 11.15
CA LEU A 58 3.53 -1.49 12.46
C LEU A 58 3.71 -0.26 13.33
N GLU A 59 2.62 0.41 13.69
CA GLU A 59 2.59 1.41 14.76
C GLU A 59 2.55 0.72 16.13
#